data_AF-A0A3C0E5A4-F1
#
_entry.id   AF-A0A3C0E5A4-F1
#
_cell.length_a   1.000
_cell.length_b   1.000
_cell.length_c   1.000
_cell.angle_alpha   90.00
_cell.angle_beta   90.00
_cell.angle_gamma   90.00
#
_symmetry.space_group_name_H-M   'P 1'
#
loop_
_entity.id
_entity.type
_entity.pdbx_description
1 polymer ?
#
loop_
_entity_poly.entity_id
_entity_poly.type
_entity_poly.pdbx_seq_one_letter_code
_entity_poly.pdbx_strand_id
1 'polypeptide(L)'
;MLKNLFYICLLLLFCNKSEAQNLSSIIDSCHYYLEKQDTMSFNKTYIRILDAYEKEYDAELYSIEEELKEMRIEDQSIRLLLLDASKKKQNVNKIRRIMDDIDRRNAVRVAEIIDQYGWLSPDDIGYEANEALFLCIQHSQDSLIQNKYLPILKEAVRDGAAKGWQYAFLTDRCLMNQGQKQIYGTQRITRDGVDYLVPLQDIDKVDSLRKEIGLEPLSEYMKDCGLKTGWSKEFYKNNIKQHESIFNSWFQSFKRNKNSY
;
A
#
# COMPACT_ATOMS: atom_id res chain seq x y z
N MET A 1 -45.15 55.55 -32.75
CA MET A 1 -45.31 54.13 -33.15
C MET A 1 -44.07 53.38 -32.68
N LEU A 2 -44.22 52.59 -31.61
CA LEU A 2 -43.94 51.14 -31.52
C LEU A 2 -42.44 50.76 -31.51
N LYS A 3 -41.95 49.78 -30.75
CA LYS A 3 -42.29 49.03 -29.51
C LYS A 3 -41.23 47.90 -29.48
N ASN A 4 -40.83 47.47 -28.28
CA ASN A 4 -40.33 46.12 -27.93
C ASN A 4 -38.88 45.75 -28.33
N LEU A 5 -38.00 45.51 -27.34
CA LEU A 5 -37.80 44.31 -26.51
C LEU A 5 -37.02 43.20 -27.25
N PHE A 6 -35.77 42.96 -26.84
CA PHE A 6 -35.26 41.60 -26.65
C PHE A 6 -34.15 41.63 -25.57
N TYR A 7 -34.55 41.28 -24.35
CA TYR A 7 -33.67 40.67 -23.35
C TYR A 7 -33.20 39.32 -23.91
N ILE A 8 -31.92 38.96 -23.72
CA ILE A 8 -31.51 37.61 -23.31
C ILE A 8 -30.08 37.70 -22.73
N CYS A 9 -30.02 37.33 -21.47
CA CYS A 9 -28.90 36.89 -20.66
C CYS A 9 -27.61 36.55 -21.42
N LEU A 10 -26.54 37.34 -21.21
CA LEU A 10 -25.24 36.74 -20.99
C LEU A 10 -25.07 36.56 -19.49
N LEU A 11 -25.31 35.33 -19.04
CA LEU A 11 -24.86 34.85 -17.75
C LEU A 11 -23.38 35.19 -17.62
N LEU A 12 -23.07 36.09 -16.68
CA LEU A 12 -21.80 36.08 -15.97
C LEU A 12 -21.67 34.68 -15.38
N LEU A 13 -20.93 33.81 -16.07
CA LEU A 13 -20.30 32.64 -15.48
C LEU A 13 -19.30 33.19 -14.46
N PHE A 14 -19.80 33.51 -13.26
CA PHE A 14 -18.99 33.43 -12.05
C PHE A 14 -18.57 31.97 -11.97
N CYS A 15 -17.40 31.70 -12.52
CA CYS A 15 -16.62 30.54 -12.18
C CYS A 15 -16.23 30.76 -10.71
N ASN A 16 -17.12 30.42 -9.78
CA ASN A 16 -16.75 30.13 -8.42
C ASN A 16 -15.86 28.88 -8.49
N LYS A 17 -14.59 29.07 -8.85
CA LYS A 17 -13.55 28.36 -8.10
C LYS A 17 -13.80 28.81 -6.68
N SER A 18 -14.43 27.96 -5.86
CA SER A 18 -14.46 28.23 -4.43
C SER A 18 -13.01 28.44 -4.03
N GLU A 19 -12.63 29.67 -3.69
CA GLU A 19 -11.42 29.87 -2.91
C GLU A 19 -11.54 28.91 -1.74
N ALA A 20 -10.58 27.99 -1.62
CA ALA A 20 -10.53 27.09 -0.49
C ALA A 20 -10.54 27.99 0.75
N GLN A 21 -11.61 27.92 1.53
CA GLN A 21 -11.71 28.67 2.77
C GLN A 21 -10.52 28.29 3.65
N ASN A 22 -9.72 29.26 4.06
CA ASN A 22 -8.65 29.07 5.03
C ASN A 22 -9.24 28.73 6.42
N LEU A 23 -8.42 28.23 7.35
CA LEU A 23 -8.89 27.78 8.66
C LEU A 23 -9.70 28.86 9.38
N SER A 24 -9.20 30.09 9.41
CA SER A 24 -9.88 31.23 10.04
C SER A 24 -11.29 31.41 9.48
N SER A 25 -11.45 31.40 8.16
CA SER A 25 -12.76 31.60 7.54
C SER A 25 -13.75 30.47 7.81
N ILE A 26 -13.27 29.22 8.00
CA ILE A 26 -14.10 28.08 8.40
C ILE A 26 -14.57 28.25 9.84
N ILE A 27 -13.66 28.63 10.74
CA ILE A 27 -13.96 28.89 12.15
C ILE A 27 -14.97 30.04 12.29
N ASP A 28 -14.74 31.15 11.58
CA ASP A 28 -15.65 32.30 11.58
C ASP A 28 -17.04 31.92 11.06
N SER A 29 -17.11 31.10 10.01
CA SER A 29 -18.37 30.57 9.49
C SER A 29 -19.10 29.69 10.51
N CYS A 30 -18.38 28.85 11.25
CA CYS A 30 -18.95 28.04 12.34
C CYS A 30 -19.57 28.92 13.43
N HIS A 31 -18.86 29.96 13.89
CA HIS A 31 -19.39 30.90 14.89
C HIS A 31 -20.64 31.62 14.37
N TYR A 32 -20.61 32.10 13.13
CA TYR A 32 -21.78 32.73 12.50
C TYR A 32 -22.99 31.80 12.46
N TYR A 33 -22.83 30.53 12.05
CA TYR A 33 -23.96 29.59 12.00
C TYR A 33 -24.52 29.25 13.39
N LEU A 34 -23.66 29.17 14.42
CA LEU A 34 -24.11 29.00 15.80
C LEU A 34 -24.94 30.20 16.28
N GLU A 35 -24.49 31.43 15.99
CA GLU A 35 -25.24 32.65 16.33
C GLU A 35 -26.61 32.70 15.63
N LYS A 36 -26.70 32.19 14.39
CA LYS A 36 -27.95 32.11 13.62
C LYS A 36 -28.82 30.90 13.96
N GLN A 37 -28.37 30.01 14.84
CA GLN A 37 -29.02 28.72 15.14
C GLN A 37 -29.23 27.87 13.87
N ASP A 38 -28.36 28.02 12.86
CA ASP A 38 -28.37 27.21 11.64
C ASP A 38 -27.51 25.95 11.85
N THR A 39 -28.11 24.98 12.53
CA THR A 39 -27.46 23.71 12.86
C THR A 39 -27.05 22.91 11.62
N MET A 40 -27.77 23.05 10.50
CA MET A 40 -27.47 22.31 9.28
C MET A 40 -26.19 22.82 8.63
N SER A 41 -26.04 24.14 8.48
CA SER A 41 -24.82 24.73 7.93
C SER A 41 -23.64 24.58 8.87
N PHE A 42 -23.86 24.70 10.18
CA PHE A 42 -22.83 24.41 11.18
C PHE A 42 -22.29 22.99 11.03
N ASN A 43 -23.18 21.98 11.01
CA ASN A 43 -22.81 20.57 10.91
C ASN A 43 -22.01 20.24 9.64
N LYS A 44 -22.29 20.92 8.52
CA LYS A 44 -21.52 20.77 7.28
C LYS A 44 -20.15 21.48 7.31
N THR A 45 -20.00 22.49 8.16
CA THR A 45 -18.83 23.36 8.16
C THR A 45 -17.78 22.92 9.18
N TYR A 46 -18.19 22.58 10.41
CA TYR A 46 -17.22 22.29 11.48
C TYR A 46 -16.35 21.06 11.19
N ILE A 47 -16.90 20.07 10.46
CA ILE A 47 -16.16 18.85 10.07
C ILE A 47 -14.96 19.15 9.16
N ARG A 48 -14.89 20.35 8.58
CA ARG A 48 -13.78 20.79 7.71
C ARG A 48 -12.64 21.46 8.49
N ILE A 49 -12.83 21.74 9.78
CA ILE A 49 -11.84 22.45 10.61
C ILE A 49 -10.55 21.64 10.72
N LEU A 50 -10.65 20.32 10.96
CA LEU A 50 -9.46 19.47 11.12
C LEU A 50 -8.60 19.44 9.86
N ASP A 51 -9.21 19.16 8.70
CA ASP A 51 -8.53 19.18 7.40
C ASP A 51 -7.90 20.55 7.08
N ALA A 52 -8.58 21.65 7.40
CA ALA A 52 -8.02 22.98 7.22
C ALA A 52 -6.88 23.30 8.19
N TYR A 53 -6.93 22.77 9.42
CA TYR A 53 -5.89 22.92 10.42
C TYR A 53 -4.62 22.17 9.99
N GLU A 54 -4.74 20.90 9.59
CA GLU A 54 -3.60 20.08 9.15
C GLU A 54 -2.93 20.68 7.90
N LYS A 55 -3.72 21.21 6.95
CA LYS A 55 -3.21 21.95 5.78
C LYS A 55 -2.43 23.21 6.12
N GLU A 56 -2.82 23.91 7.18
CA GLU A 56 -2.24 25.21 7.54
C GLU A 56 -0.99 25.04 8.42
N TYR A 57 -1.03 24.12 9.39
CA TYR A 57 0.02 23.96 10.39
C TYR A 57 1.07 22.90 10.01
N ASP A 58 0.71 21.87 9.26
CA ASP A 58 1.60 20.76 8.86
C ASP A 58 1.53 20.51 7.35
N ALA A 59 1.50 21.59 6.56
CA ALA A 59 1.25 21.58 5.11
C ALA A 59 2.09 20.57 4.32
N GLU A 60 3.35 20.39 4.71
CA GLU A 60 4.28 19.45 4.06
C GLU A 60 3.90 18.00 4.33
N LEU A 61 3.66 17.63 5.60
CA LEU A 61 3.24 16.28 5.97
C LEU A 61 1.84 15.97 5.44
N TYR A 62 0.93 16.94 5.47
CA TYR A 62 -0.39 16.81 4.85
C TYR A 62 -0.27 16.49 3.35
N SER A 63 0.60 17.19 2.63
CA SER A 63 0.83 16.91 1.20
C SER A 63 1.43 15.52 0.96
N ILE A 64 2.34 15.07 1.82
CA ILE A 64 2.95 13.74 1.73
C ILE A 64 1.92 12.65 2.04
N GLU A 65 1.09 12.85 3.06
CA GLU A 65 0.01 11.94 3.42
C GLU A 65 -0.95 11.73 2.25
N GLU A 66 -1.44 12.81 1.63
CA GLU A 66 -2.36 12.72 0.50
C GLU A 66 -1.69 12.07 -0.71
N GLU A 67 -0.44 12.42 -1.02
CA GLU A 67 0.34 11.78 -2.08
C GLU A 67 0.47 10.25 -1.86
N LEU A 68 0.79 9.83 -0.64
CA LEU A 68 0.95 8.41 -0.27
C LEU A 68 -0.39 7.66 -0.31
N LYS A 69 -1.49 8.28 0.12
CA LYS A 69 -2.85 7.71 0.00
C LYS A 69 -3.22 7.47 -1.45
N GLU A 70 -2.94 8.42 -2.34
CA GLU A 70 -3.16 8.25 -3.79
C GLU A 70 -2.31 7.11 -4.36
N MET A 71 -1.01 7.04 -4.01
CA MET A 71 -0.12 5.95 -4.42
C MET A 71 -0.64 4.58 -4.00
N ARG A 72 -1.13 4.47 -2.75
CA ARG A 72 -1.73 3.23 -2.23
C ARG A 72 -2.97 2.84 -3.04
N ILE A 73 -3.83 3.80 -3.37
CA ILE A 73 -5.03 3.55 -4.17
C ILE A 73 -4.63 3.02 -5.55
N GLU A 74 -3.66 3.64 -6.23
CA GLU A 74 -3.17 3.17 -7.54
C GLU A 74 -2.56 1.76 -7.47
N ASP A 75 -1.63 1.53 -6.53
CA ASP A 75 -0.93 0.25 -6.35
C ASP A 75 -1.89 -0.90 -6.05
N GLN A 76 -2.87 -0.69 -5.16
CA GLN A 76 -3.80 -1.74 -4.79
C GLN A 76 -4.90 -1.94 -5.85
N SER A 77 -5.39 -0.87 -6.49
CA SER A 77 -6.47 -0.97 -7.48
C SER A 77 -6.05 -1.76 -8.72
N ILE A 78 -4.84 -1.54 -9.23
CA ILE A 78 -4.35 -2.27 -10.41
C ILE A 78 -4.17 -3.77 -10.12
N ARG A 79 -3.82 -4.13 -8.87
CA ARG A 79 -3.69 -5.52 -8.41
C ARG A 79 -5.04 -6.22 -8.29
N LEU A 80 -6.07 -5.53 -7.81
CA LEU A 80 -7.45 -6.04 -7.81
C LEU A 80 -7.95 -6.31 -9.23
N LEU A 81 -7.67 -5.39 -10.16
CA LEU A 81 -7.99 -5.58 -11.58
C LEU A 81 -7.24 -6.78 -12.18
N LEU A 82 -5.94 -6.92 -11.87
CA LEU A 82 -5.13 -8.06 -12.29
C LEU A 82 -5.70 -9.38 -11.78
N LEU A 83 -6.13 -9.42 -10.52
CA LEU A 83 -6.74 -10.60 -9.90
C LEU A 83 -8.04 -11.00 -10.60
N ASP A 84 -8.94 -10.04 -10.85
CA ASP A 84 -10.21 -10.29 -11.56
C ASP A 84 -9.97 -10.79 -13.00
N ALA A 85 -9.11 -10.11 -13.76
CA ALA A 85 -8.77 -10.49 -15.12
C ALA A 85 -8.14 -11.90 -15.19
N SER A 86 -7.28 -12.24 -14.22
CA SER A 86 -6.68 -13.57 -14.09
C SER A 86 -7.74 -14.65 -13.81
N LYS A 87 -8.67 -14.40 -12.89
CA LYS A 87 -9.79 -15.31 -12.60
C LYS A 87 -10.67 -15.55 -13.83
N LYS A 88 -10.89 -14.50 -14.63
CA LYS A 88 -11.62 -14.57 -15.91
C LYS A 88 -10.80 -15.12 -17.08
N LYS A 89 -9.54 -15.55 -16.85
CA LYS A 89 -8.61 -16.06 -17.87
C LYS A 89 -8.41 -15.09 -19.04
N GLN A 90 -8.47 -13.79 -18.77
CA GLN A 90 -8.24 -12.75 -19.77
C GLN A 90 -6.73 -12.51 -19.98
N ASN A 91 -6.38 -11.84 -21.08
CA ASN A 91 -5.00 -11.42 -21.30
C ASN A 91 -4.62 -10.29 -20.33
N VAL A 92 -3.68 -10.57 -19.43
CA VAL A 92 -3.25 -9.66 -18.37
C VAL A 92 -2.00 -8.85 -18.71
N ASN A 93 -1.40 -9.02 -19.89
CA ASN A 93 -0.10 -8.43 -20.22
C ASN A 93 -0.09 -6.90 -20.13
N LYS A 94 -1.18 -6.25 -20.59
CA LYS A 94 -1.30 -4.78 -20.51
C LYS A 94 -1.45 -4.31 -19.06
N ILE A 95 -2.26 -5.01 -18.26
CA ILE A 95 -2.46 -4.70 -16.83
C ILE A 95 -1.13 -4.82 -16.08
N ARG A 96 -0.35 -5.90 -16.33
CA ARG A 96 0.98 -6.09 -15.74
C ARG A 96 1.93 -4.97 -16.09
N ARG A 97 2.02 -4.54 -17.36
CA ARG A 97 2.90 -3.43 -17.75
C ARG A 97 2.54 -2.11 -17.07
N ILE A 98 1.24 -1.84 -16.87
CA ILE A 98 0.78 -0.64 -16.14
C ILE A 98 1.17 -0.75 -14.66
N MET A 99 0.91 -1.90 -14.04
CA MET A 99 1.32 -2.17 -12.66
C MET A 99 2.83 -2.03 -12.48
N ASP A 100 3.63 -2.57 -13.40
CA ASP A 100 5.09 -2.49 -13.35
C ASP A 100 5.60 -1.03 -13.45
N ASP A 101 4.86 -0.16 -14.16
CA ASP A 101 5.18 1.26 -14.23
C ASP A 101 4.81 2.02 -12.95
N ILE A 102 3.64 1.74 -12.39
CA ILE A 102 3.20 2.25 -11.08
C ILE A 102 4.22 1.84 -10.00
N ASP A 103 4.56 0.55 -9.92
CA ASP A 103 5.51 0.02 -8.94
C ASP A 103 6.87 0.74 -9.01
N ARG A 104 7.37 1.00 -10.21
CA ARG A 104 8.66 1.69 -10.42
C ARG A 104 8.61 3.14 -9.96
N ARG A 105 7.59 3.90 -10.39
CA ARG A 105 7.44 5.32 -10.03
C ARG A 105 7.24 5.48 -8.53
N ASN A 106 6.35 4.68 -7.94
CA ASN A 106 6.06 4.73 -6.52
C ASN A 106 7.29 4.36 -5.69
N ALA A 107 8.06 3.33 -6.08
CA ALA A 107 9.28 2.96 -5.37
C ALA A 107 10.33 4.08 -5.34
N VAL A 108 10.51 4.81 -6.45
CA VAL A 108 11.43 5.96 -6.51
C VAL A 108 10.95 7.08 -5.58
N ARG A 109 9.68 7.45 -5.67
CA ARG A 109 9.14 8.57 -4.89
C ARG A 109 9.10 8.27 -3.39
N VAL A 110 8.70 7.07 -3.00
CA VAL A 110 8.74 6.64 -1.59
C VAL A 110 10.17 6.54 -1.06
N ALA A 111 11.13 6.13 -1.90
CA ALA A 111 12.54 6.15 -1.53
C ALA A 111 13.03 7.57 -1.20
N GLU A 112 12.64 8.58 -1.98
CA GLU A 112 12.95 10.00 -1.69
C GLU A 112 12.34 10.46 -0.37
N ILE A 113 11.06 10.12 -0.13
CA ILE A 113 10.37 10.46 1.14
C ILE A 113 11.10 9.83 2.32
N ILE A 114 11.41 8.54 2.27
CA ILE A 114 12.09 7.85 3.38
C ILE A 114 13.52 8.38 3.56
N ASP A 115 14.23 8.72 2.48
CA ASP A 115 15.57 9.31 2.56
C ASP A 115 15.56 10.70 3.22
N GLN A 116 14.48 11.47 3.03
CA GLN A 116 14.37 12.82 3.56
C GLN A 116 13.82 12.87 4.99
N TYR A 117 12.77 12.11 5.30
CA TYR A 117 12.03 12.21 6.58
C TYR A 117 12.22 10.97 7.48
N GLY A 118 12.87 9.92 6.98
CA GLY A 118 12.84 8.62 7.64
C GLY A 118 11.49 7.92 7.46
N TRP A 119 11.21 6.94 8.31
CA TRP A 119 9.92 6.24 8.28
C TRP A 119 8.87 7.01 9.07
N LEU A 120 8.05 7.80 8.36
CA LEU A 120 6.94 8.55 8.95
C LEU A 120 5.92 7.61 9.59
N SER A 121 5.53 7.88 10.83
CA SER A 121 4.64 7.05 11.62
C SER A 121 3.17 7.26 11.25
N PRO A 122 2.25 6.36 11.64
CA PRO A 122 0.82 6.62 11.50
C PRO A 122 0.32 7.85 12.25
N ASP A 123 1.04 8.33 13.27
CA ASP A 123 0.69 9.56 13.97
C ASP A 123 1.05 10.82 13.16
N ASP A 124 2.02 10.70 12.23
CA ASP A 124 2.46 11.80 11.36
C ASP A 124 1.63 11.92 10.08
N ILE A 125 1.22 10.77 9.50
CA ILE A 125 0.63 10.70 8.16
C ILE A 125 -0.58 9.75 8.05
N GLY A 126 -1.06 9.23 9.17
CA GLY A 126 -2.16 8.25 9.15
C GLY A 126 -1.74 6.83 8.72
N TYR A 127 -2.65 5.88 8.95
CA TYR A 127 -2.38 4.46 8.71
C TYR A 127 -2.28 4.10 7.22
N GLU A 128 -3.13 4.67 6.37
CA GLU A 128 -3.10 4.37 4.94
C GLU A 128 -1.80 4.84 4.27
N ALA A 129 -1.32 6.05 4.61
CA ALA A 129 -0.09 6.58 4.03
C ALA A 129 1.15 5.81 4.54
N ASN A 130 1.18 5.47 5.83
CA ASN A 130 2.24 4.61 6.39
C ASN A 130 2.26 3.21 5.73
N GLU A 131 1.08 2.64 5.45
CA GLU A 131 0.98 1.39 4.69
C GLU A 131 1.52 1.55 3.26
N ALA A 132 1.27 2.70 2.62
CA ALA A 132 1.80 3.01 1.29
C ALA A 132 3.33 2.98 1.23
N LEU A 133 4.02 3.53 2.25
CA LEU A 133 5.48 3.47 2.36
C LEU A 133 5.97 2.02 2.24
N PHE A 134 5.37 1.11 3.01
CA PHE A 134 5.69 -0.31 2.95
C PHE A 134 5.35 -0.95 1.60
N LEU A 135 4.13 -0.76 1.09
CA LEU A 135 3.68 -1.41 -0.14
C LEU A 135 4.57 -1.05 -1.33
N CYS A 136 4.93 0.22 -1.47
CA CYS A 136 5.76 0.70 -2.58
C CYS A 136 7.18 0.11 -2.54
N ILE A 137 7.78 0.00 -1.35
CA ILE A 137 9.08 -0.67 -1.18
C ILE A 137 8.96 -2.19 -1.41
N GLN A 138 7.93 -2.83 -0.85
CA GLN A 138 7.65 -4.26 -1.00
C GLN A 138 7.47 -4.66 -2.46
N HIS A 139 6.77 -3.84 -3.24
CA HIS A 139 6.45 -4.09 -4.64
C HIS A 139 7.53 -3.62 -5.62
N SER A 140 8.55 -2.91 -5.15
CA SER A 140 9.69 -2.51 -5.99
C SER A 140 10.29 -3.71 -6.73
N GLN A 141 10.53 -3.52 -8.03
CA GLN A 141 11.25 -4.50 -8.86
C GLN A 141 12.76 -4.48 -8.60
N ASP A 142 13.25 -3.42 -7.95
CA ASP A 142 14.65 -3.29 -7.58
C ASP A 142 14.90 -3.84 -6.17
N SER A 143 15.72 -4.91 -6.11
CA SER A 143 16.11 -5.48 -4.82
C SER A 143 17.03 -4.55 -4.04
N LEU A 144 17.78 -3.65 -4.68
CA LEU A 144 18.64 -2.71 -3.97
C LEU A 144 17.80 -1.76 -3.11
N ILE A 145 16.67 -1.27 -3.64
CA ILE A 145 15.69 -0.49 -2.87
C ILE A 145 15.18 -1.31 -1.67
N GLN A 146 14.69 -2.53 -1.89
CA GLN A 146 14.17 -3.38 -0.81
C GLN A 146 15.21 -3.62 0.30
N ASN A 147 16.46 -3.91 -0.07
CA ASN A 147 17.53 -4.16 0.89
C ASN A 147 17.99 -2.87 1.60
N LYS A 148 17.98 -1.71 0.93
CA LYS A 148 18.32 -0.42 1.52
C LYS A 148 17.36 -0.04 2.64
N TYR A 149 16.05 -0.22 2.43
CA TYR A 149 15.03 0.23 3.39
C TYR A 149 14.61 -0.82 4.42
N LEU A 150 14.95 -2.10 4.23
CA LEU A 150 14.71 -3.15 5.24
C LEU A 150 15.24 -2.82 6.65
N PRO A 151 16.50 -2.37 6.85
CA PRO A 151 16.96 -1.97 8.17
C PRO A 151 16.22 -0.76 8.74
N ILE A 152 15.81 0.19 7.90
CA ILE A 152 15.02 1.37 8.34
C ILE A 152 13.64 0.93 8.82
N LEU A 153 12.95 0.06 8.08
CA LEU A 153 11.67 -0.53 8.48
C LEU A 153 11.80 -1.32 9.79
N LYS A 154 12.92 -2.02 10.00
CA LYS A 154 13.17 -2.75 11.25
C LYS A 154 13.19 -1.81 12.46
N GLU A 155 13.91 -0.69 12.35
CA GLU A 155 13.98 0.32 13.41
C GLU A 155 12.61 0.98 13.60
N ALA A 156 11.89 1.30 12.52
CA ALA A 156 10.53 1.83 12.59
C ALA A 156 9.55 0.91 13.32
N VAL A 157 9.65 -0.42 13.12
CA VAL A 157 8.84 -1.38 13.87
C VAL A 157 9.20 -1.39 15.35
N ARG A 158 10.50 -1.32 15.69
CA ARG A 158 10.95 -1.25 17.08
C ARG A 158 10.42 0.00 17.78
N ASP A 159 10.38 1.11 17.05
CA ASP A 159 10.00 2.42 17.58
C ASP A 159 8.47 2.66 17.50
N GLY A 160 7.70 1.68 16.99
CA GLY A 160 6.24 1.74 16.88
C GLY A 160 5.69 2.49 15.67
N ALA A 161 6.56 3.03 14.81
CA ALA A 161 6.23 3.76 13.59
C ALA A 161 5.83 2.84 12.41
N ALA A 162 5.98 1.53 12.54
CA ALA A 162 5.55 0.54 11.55
C ALA A 162 5.01 -0.71 12.25
N LYS A 163 4.17 -1.49 11.54
CA LYS A 163 3.64 -2.75 12.05
C LYS A 163 4.60 -3.90 11.75
N GLY A 164 4.73 -4.82 12.69
CA GLY A 164 5.63 -5.97 12.56
C GLY A 164 5.42 -6.80 11.29
N TRP A 165 4.17 -6.97 10.86
CA TRP A 165 3.86 -7.72 9.64
C TRP A 165 4.53 -7.11 8.40
N GLN A 166 4.70 -5.79 8.32
CA GLN A 166 5.39 -5.12 7.22
C GLN A 166 6.86 -5.58 7.16
N TYR A 167 7.54 -5.61 8.31
CA TYR A 167 8.93 -6.10 8.39
C TYR A 167 9.03 -7.59 8.01
N ALA A 168 8.10 -8.43 8.46
CA ALA A 168 8.09 -9.85 8.13
C ALA A 168 7.99 -10.09 6.61
N PHE A 169 7.08 -9.38 5.93
CA PHE A 169 6.89 -9.49 4.49
C PHE A 169 8.09 -9.00 3.68
N LEU A 170 8.68 -7.86 4.06
CA LEU A 170 9.86 -7.33 3.36
C LEU A 170 11.10 -8.19 3.60
N THR A 171 11.27 -8.70 4.82
CA THR A 171 12.38 -9.62 5.15
C THR A 171 12.33 -10.86 4.27
N ASP A 172 11.19 -11.54 4.22
CA ASP A 172 11.06 -12.76 3.41
C ASP A 172 11.16 -12.46 1.91
N ARG A 173 10.67 -11.30 1.45
CA ARG A 173 10.84 -10.83 0.06
C ARG A 173 12.32 -10.65 -0.30
N CYS A 174 13.10 -9.99 0.56
CA CYS A 174 14.53 -9.83 0.38
C CYS A 174 15.24 -11.19 0.31
N LEU A 175 14.94 -12.09 1.24
CA LEU A 175 15.51 -13.45 1.26
C LEU A 175 15.17 -14.24 0.00
N MET A 176 13.90 -14.23 -0.41
CA MET A 176 13.43 -14.86 -1.64
C MET A 176 14.19 -14.33 -2.88
N ASN A 177 14.33 -13.02 -2.99
CA ASN A 177 15.03 -12.35 -4.10
C ASN A 177 16.55 -12.60 -4.09
N GLN A 178 17.11 -13.04 -2.96
CA GLN A 178 18.51 -13.48 -2.83
C GLN A 178 18.67 -15.00 -3.02
N GLY A 179 17.58 -15.74 -3.26
CA GLY A 179 17.60 -17.20 -3.40
C GLY A 179 17.74 -17.93 -2.05
N GLN A 180 17.44 -17.25 -0.95
CA GLN A 180 17.54 -17.77 0.40
C GLN A 180 16.19 -18.24 0.94
N LYS A 181 16.26 -19.08 1.99
CA LYS A 181 15.09 -19.54 2.72
C LYS A 181 14.50 -18.40 3.55
N GLN A 182 13.18 -18.31 3.61
CA GLN A 182 12.44 -17.27 4.32
C GLN A 182 12.26 -17.59 5.81
N ILE A 183 11.94 -16.60 6.63
CA ILE A 183 11.83 -16.71 8.09
C ILE A 183 10.37 -16.87 8.51
N TYR A 184 9.47 -16.01 8.01
CA TYR A 184 8.11 -15.89 8.52
C TYR A 184 7.06 -16.60 7.65
N GLY A 185 7.43 -17.05 6.45
CA GLY A 185 6.53 -17.82 5.58
C GLY A 185 5.54 -16.96 4.81
N THR A 186 5.89 -15.70 4.52
CA THR A 186 4.98 -14.74 3.85
C THR A 186 5.05 -14.82 2.31
N GLN A 187 6.13 -15.34 1.73
CA GLN A 187 6.26 -15.47 0.28
C GLN A 187 5.80 -16.84 -0.22
N ARG A 188 5.01 -16.82 -1.28
CA ARG A 188 4.44 -17.99 -1.95
C ARG A 188 4.73 -17.96 -3.45
N ILE A 189 4.77 -19.13 -4.07
CA ILE A 189 4.84 -19.31 -5.52
C ILE A 189 3.64 -20.14 -5.94
N THR A 190 2.77 -19.55 -6.76
CA THR A 190 1.63 -20.25 -7.34
C THR A 190 2.09 -21.13 -8.51
N ARG A 191 1.75 -22.42 -8.45
CA ARG A 191 1.96 -23.38 -9.54
C ARG A 191 0.71 -24.23 -9.68
N ASP A 192 0.15 -24.26 -10.89
CA ASP A 192 -1.03 -25.06 -11.24
C ASP A 192 -2.24 -24.81 -10.30
N GLY A 193 -2.42 -23.54 -9.87
CA GLY A 193 -3.50 -23.12 -8.97
C GLY A 193 -3.26 -23.44 -7.49
N VAL A 194 -2.09 -23.93 -7.13
CA VAL A 194 -1.67 -24.22 -5.75
C VAL A 194 -0.54 -23.29 -5.34
N ASP A 195 -0.65 -22.70 -4.17
CA ASP A 195 0.39 -21.86 -3.58
C ASP A 195 1.36 -22.68 -2.74
N TYR A 196 2.62 -22.69 -3.15
CA TYR A 196 3.71 -23.32 -2.41
C TYR A 196 4.52 -22.25 -1.69
N LEU A 197 4.78 -22.45 -0.40
CA LEU A 197 5.70 -21.60 0.35
C LEU A 197 7.10 -21.64 -0.28
N VAL A 198 7.74 -20.47 -0.37
CA VAL A 198 9.21 -20.41 -0.47
C VAL A 198 9.79 -21.15 0.75
N PRO A 199 10.86 -21.96 0.61
CA PRO A 199 11.36 -22.76 1.72
C PRO A 199 11.67 -21.94 2.97
N LEU A 200 11.31 -22.47 4.14
CA LEU A 200 11.52 -21.86 5.45
C LEU A 200 12.90 -22.23 6.00
N GLN A 201 13.50 -21.33 6.76
CA GLN A 201 14.70 -21.62 7.52
C GLN A 201 14.44 -22.66 8.61
N ASP A 202 13.33 -22.51 9.34
CA ASP A 202 12.94 -23.42 10.43
C ASP A 202 11.41 -23.50 10.53
N ILE A 203 10.84 -24.62 10.08
CA ILE A 203 9.39 -24.88 10.14
C ILE A 203 8.87 -25.07 11.57
N ASP A 204 9.73 -25.48 12.50
CA ASP A 204 9.33 -25.75 13.88
C ASP A 204 9.27 -24.46 14.71
N LYS A 205 10.06 -23.43 14.33
CA LYS A 205 10.05 -22.10 14.97
C LYS A 205 9.16 -21.06 14.30
N VAL A 206 8.67 -21.30 13.08
CA VAL A 206 7.97 -20.26 12.30
C VAL A 206 6.78 -19.63 13.05
N ASP A 207 5.97 -20.41 13.76
CA ASP A 207 4.79 -19.86 14.44
C ASP A 207 5.14 -19.04 15.69
N SER A 208 6.24 -19.34 16.39
CA SER A 208 6.69 -18.48 17.50
C SER A 208 7.18 -17.14 16.98
N LEU A 209 7.95 -17.16 15.89
CA LEU A 209 8.44 -15.94 15.22
C LEU A 209 7.28 -15.10 14.65
N ARG A 210 6.27 -15.75 14.05
CA ARG A 210 5.05 -15.09 13.56
C ARG A 210 4.28 -14.44 14.70
N LYS A 211 4.10 -15.15 15.82
CA LYS A 211 3.41 -14.62 17.00
C LYS A 211 4.12 -13.40 17.59
N GLU A 212 5.45 -13.43 17.72
CA GLU A 212 6.27 -12.33 18.24
C GLU A 212 6.10 -11.03 17.43
N ILE A 213 5.80 -11.16 16.14
CA ILE A 213 5.67 -10.03 15.22
C ILE A 213 4.22 -9.68 14.85
N GLY A 214 3.25 -10.32 15.51
CA GLY A 214 1.82 -10.04 15.35
C GLY A 214 1.15 -10.70 14.14
N LEU A 215 1.75 -11.77 13.59
CA LEU A 215 1.16 -12.59 12.52
C LEU A 215 0.39 -13.79 13.09
N GLU A 216 -0.67 -14.18 12.39
CA GLU A 216 -1.43 -15.40 12.64
C GLU A 216 -0.58 -16.66 12.39
N PRO A 217 -0.91 -17.83 12.93
CA PRO A 217 -0.19 -19.08 12.65
C PRO A 217 -0.08 -19.37 11.15
N LEU A 218 1.03 -19.98 10.72
CA LEU A 218 1.29 -20.24 9.29
C LEU A 218 0.21 -21.12 8.65
N SER A 219 -0.40 -22.03 9.40
CA SER A 219 -1.51 -22.85 8.91
C SER A 219 -2.78 -22.04 8.60
N GLU A 220 -3.04 -20.99 9.38
CA GLU A 220 -4.17 -20.08 9.12
C GLU A 220 -3.89 -19.21 7.90
N TYR A 221 -2.66 -18.71 7.77
CA TYR A 221 -2.22 -17.99 6.58
C TYR A 221 -2.41 -18.85 5.33
N MET A 222 -1.96 -20.10 5.35
CA MET A 222 -1.99 -21.03 4.21
C MET A 222 -3.35 -21.69 3.94
N LYS A 223 -4.44 -21.27 4.60
CA LYS A 223 -5.77 -21.90 4.45
C LYS A 223 -6.31 -21.86 3.02
N ASP A 224 -5.93 -20.86 2.24
CA ASP A 224 -6.41 -20.59 0.88
C ASP A 224 -5.43 -21.05 -0.21
N CYS A 225 -4.42 -21.86 0.13
CA CYS A 225 -3.34 -22.25 -0.77
C CYS A 225 -3.73 -23.17 -1.94
N GLY A 226 -5.00 -23.54 -2.10
CA GLY A 226 -5.48 -24.39 -3.20
C GLY A 226 -5.20 -25.89 -3.03
N LEU A 227 -4.54 -26.34 -1.96
CA LEU A 227 -4.39 -27.77 -1.66
C LEU A 227 -5.74 -28.39 -1.26
N LYS A 228 -6.14 -29.47 -1.93
CA LYS A 228 -7.43 -30.16 -1.67
C LYS A 228 -7.61 -30.61 -0.22
N THR A 229 -6.54 -31.04 0.43
CA THR A 229 -6.53 -31.53 1.81
C THR A 229 -6.12 -30.44 2.82
N GLY A 230 -5.95 -29.20 2.37
CA GLY A 230 -5.38 -28.12 3.16
C GLY A 230 -3.87 -28.24 3.36
N TRP A 231 -3.28 -27.18 3.92
CA TRP A 231 -1.87 -27.13 4.29
C TRP A 231 -1.65 -27.60 5.73
N SER A 232 -0.55 -28.30 6.00
CA SER A 232 -0.08 -28.63 7.34
C SER A 232 1.44 -28.63 7.43
N LYS A 233 1.99 -28.52 8.65
CA LYS A 233 3.45 -28.66 8.87
C LYS A 233 3.97 -30.03 8.41
N GLU A 234 3.19 -31.09 8.59
CA GLU A 234 3.54 -32.43 8.14
C GLU A 234 3.55 -32.53 6.62
N PHE A 235 2.53 -31.97 5.94
CA PHE A 235 2.52 -31.85 4.49
C PHE A 235 3.79 -31.12 4.01
N TYR A 236 4.12 -29.98 4.62
CA TYR A 236 5.32 -29.22 4.26
C TYR A 236 6.59 -30.03 4.43
N LYS A 237 6.79 -30.70 5.58
CA LYS A 237 7.97 -31.54 5.86
C LYS A 237 8.09 -32.69 4.85
N ASN A 238 6.98 -33.37 4.55
CA ASN A 238 6.96 -34.49 3.62
C ASN A 238 7.20 -34.06 2.16
N ASN A 239 6.92 -32.80 1.82
CA ASN A 239 7.01 -32.27 0.45
C ASN A 239 8.12 -31.22 0.28
N ILE A 240 9.05 -31.09 1.23
CA ILE A 240 10.09 -30.03 1.20
C ILE A 240 10.89 -30.00 -0.11
N LYS A 241 11.24 -31.16 -0.68
CA LYS A 241 11.95 -31.24 -1.96
C LYS A 241 11.17 -30.63 -3.12
N GLN A 242 9.84 -30.70 -3.09
CA GLN A 242 8.98 -30.07 -4.09
C GLN A 242 9.01 -28.55 -3.93
N HIS A 243 8.88 -28.04 -2.71
CA HIS A 243 8.98 -26.60 -2.42
C HIS A 243 10.34 -26.03 -2.86
N GLU A 244 11.44 -26.73 -2.56
CA GLU A 244 12.79 -26.33 -2.97
C GLU A 244 12.95 -26.36 -4.50
N SER A 245 12.42 -27.38 -5.18
CA SER A 245 12.44 -27.47 -6.65
C SER A 245 11.66 -26.31 -7.32
N ILE A 246 10.46 -26.00 -6.81
CA ILE A 246 9.64 -24.90 -7.31
C ILE A 246 10.36 -23.56 -7.10
N PHE A 247 10.92 -23.34 -5.91
CA PHE A 247 11.65 -22.12 -5.60
C PHE A 247 12.90 -21.96 -6.45
N ASN A 248 13.70 -23.03 -6.63
CA ASN A 248 14.88 -22.99 -7.49
C ASN A 248 14.52 -22.63 -8.93
N SER A 249 13.47 -23.24 -9.49
CA SER A 249 12.99 -22.93 -10.84
C SER A 249 12.53 -21.48 -10.99
N TRP A 250 11.77 -20.98 -10.01
CA TRP A 250 11.37 -19.58 -9.95
C TRP A 250 12.59 -18.66 -9.89
N PHE A 251 13.55 -18.93 -9.01
CA PHE A 251 14.72 -18.09 -8.79
C PHE A 251 15.63 -17.99 -10.03
N GLN A 252 15.81 -19.10 -10.76
CA GLN A 252 16.56 -19.08 -12.02
C GLN A 252 15.86 -18.22 -13.09
N SER A 253 14.54 -18.22 -13.13
CA SER A 253 13.77 -17.37 -14.05
C SER A 253 13.83 -15.89 -13.63
N PHE A 254 13.72 -15.62 -12.34
CA PHE A 254 13.89 -14.28 -11.76
C PHE A 254 15.27 -13.68 -12.09
N LYS A 255 16.36 -14.44 -11.92
CA LYS A 255 17.72 -14.01 -12.27
C LYS A 255 17.89 -13.71 -13.76
N ARG A 256 17.36 -14.55 -14.64
CA ARG A 256 17.43 -14.33 -16.09
C ARG A 256 16.76 -13.03 -16.51
N ASN A 257 15.59 -12.73 -15.94
CA ASN A 257 14.85 -11.52 -16.24
C ASN A 257 15.53 -10.25 -15.67
N LYS A 258 16.30 -10.34 -14.58
CA LYS A 258 17.08 -9.21 -14.09
C LYS A 258 18.28 -8.86 -14.96
N ASN A 259 18.90 -9.85 -15.60
CA ASN A 259 20.05 -9.64 -16.48
C ASN A 259 19.67 -9.19 -17.90
N SER A 260 18.37 -9.09 -18.21
CA SER A 260 17.86 -8.67 -19.53
C SER A 260 17.47 -7.20 -19.62
N TYR A 261 17.68 -6.43 -18.55
CA TYR A 261 17.50 -4.97 -18.48
C TYR A 261 18.83 -4.31 -18.14
#